data_AF-A0A939AE69-F1
#
_entry.id   AF-A0A939AE69-F1
#
_cell.length_a   1.000
_cell.length_b   1.000
_cell.length_c   1.000
_cell.angle_alpha   90.00
_cell.angle_beta   90.00
_cell.angle_gamma   90.00
#
_symmetry.space_group_name_H-M   'P 1'
#
loop_
_entity.id
_entity.type
_entity.pdbx_description
1 polymer ?
#
loop_
_entity_poly.entity_id
_entity_poly.type
_entity_poly.pdbx_seq_one_letter_code
_entity_poly.pdbx_strand_id
1 'polypeptide(L)'
;MVSSNTVKKGRKDQSAGLFSTETRRDKGAARKRPAVDGRFFREPVFSTPGTHPYEEKEWAHARAEILSEKGKVVFAQEGLEFPKDWSPTAVNVVASKYFKTNRGTGEREHSLKELVDRVVGTIAHWGLEDRYFSSPAEAELYTHEMTWLLVNQHVSFNSPVWFNVGTEPHPQCSACFINSVQDTMESILGLVKTEGMLFKYGSGSGVNLSPLRSSREYLSGGGIASGPVSFMKGFDAFAGVIKSGGKTRRAAKMVILNVDHPDIREFIECKAKEERKARALIELGFEGGLDGDVYSSIQFQNANNSVRVSA
;
A
#
# COMPACT_ATOMS: atom_id res chain seq x y z
N MET A 1 18.14 -66.64 5.16
CA MET A 1 19.24 -66.14 4.32
C MET A 1 18.64 -65.58 3.03
N VAL A 2 18.36 -64.28 3.00
CA VAL A 2 18.07 -63.55 1.76
C VAL A 2 18.74 -62.18 1.91
N SER A 3 19.88 -62.01 1.25
CA SER A 3 20.59 -60.74 1.04
C SER A 3 20.73 -60.59 -0.46
N SER A 4 20.18 -59.57 -1.11
CA SER A 4 20.82 -58.27 -1.42
C SER A 4 20.09 -57.81 -2.71
N ASN A 5 19.88 -56.56 -3.10
CA ASN A 5 20.47 -55.28 -2.80
C ASN A 5 19.41 -54.18 -3.06
N THR A 6 19.43 -53.14 -2.24
CA THR A 6 18.51 -52.00 -2.28
C THR A 6 18.98 -50.96 -3.30
N VAL A 7 18.11 -50.57 -4.25
CA VAL A 7 18.25 -49.33 -5.02
C VAL A 7 16.93 -48.57 -4.99
N LYS A 8 16.81 -47.60 -4.08
CA LYS A 8 15.79 -46.55 -4.13
C LYS A 8 16.30 -45.43 -5.04
N LYS A 9 15.69 -45.24 -6.21
CA LYS A 9 15.89 -44.04 -7.04
C LYS A 9 14.64 -43.18 -6.96
N GLY A 10 14.75 -42.07 -6.23
CA GLY A 10 13.72 -41.06 -6.09
C GLY A 10 13.42 -40.34 -7.41
N ARG A 11 12.14 -40.18 -7.68
CA ARG A 11 11.57 -39.28 -8.69
C ARG A 11 11.95 -37.83 -8.33
N LYS A 12 12.68 -37.14 -9.20
CA LYS A 12 12.82 -35.68 -9.15
C LYS A 12 11.61 -35.06 -9.85
N ASP A 13 10.78 -34.36 -9.08
CA ASP A 13 9.78 -33.43 -9.60
C ASP A 13 10.48 -32.28 -10.34
N GLN A 14 10.10 -32.10 -11.61
CA GLN A 14 10.44 -30.94 -12.42
C GLN A 14 9.31 -29.92 -12.28
N SER A 15 9.34 -29.11 -11.23
CA SER A 15 8.43 -27.97 -11.06
C SER A 15 9.04 -26.90 -10.14
N ALA A 16 10.21 -26.39 -10.53
CA ALA A 16 10.79 -25.20 -9.91
C ALA A 16 11.67 -24.48 -10.94
N GLY A 17 11.08 -23.56 -11.70
CA GLY A 17 11.83 -22.77 -12.67
C GLY A 17 10.98 -21.62 -13.16
N LEU A 18 10.94 -20.52 -12.40
CA LEU A 18 10.64 -19.14 -12.80
C LEU A 18 10.40 -18.36 -11.49
N PHE A 19 11.49 -17.81 -10.94
CA PHE A 19 11.63 -16.83 -9.84
C PHE A 19 12.83 -17.21 -8.95
N SER A 20 14.01 -17.29 -9.55
CA SER A 20 15.29 -17.26 -8.82
C SER A 20 16.08 -16.05 -9.32
N THR A 21 15.77 -14.87 -8.80
CA THR A 21 16.79 -13.81 -8.76
C THR A 21 17.69 -14.12 -7.58
N GLU A 22 18.58 -15.09 -7.76
CA GLU A 22 19.78 -15.18 -6.92
C GLU A 22 20.61 -13.94 -7.23
N THR A 23 20.45 -12.90 -6.41
CA THR A 23 21.47 -11.88 -6.29
C THR A 23 22.73 -12.58 -5.81
N ARG A 24 23.68 -12.81 -6.73
CA ARG A 24 25.08 -13.12 -6.39
C ARG A 24 25.53 -12.04 -5.40
N ARG A 25 25.59 -12.37 -4.11
CA ARG A 25 26.38 -11.61 -3.14
C ARG A 25 27.83 -11.87 -3.50
N ASP A 26 28.35 -11.00 -4.35
CA ASP A 26 29.77 -10.93 -4.66
C ASP A 26 30.50 -10.71 -3.33
N LYS A 27 31.23 -11.73 -2.84
CA LYS A 27 32.15 -11.61 -1.70
C LYS A 27 33.43 -10.91 -2.18
N GLY A 28 33.27 -9.74 -2.81
CA GLY A 28 34.37 -8.86 -3.16
C GLY A 28 34.91 -8.21 -1.89
N ALA A 29 36.23 -8.21 -1.74
CA ALA A 29 36.95 -7.51 -0.68
C ALA A 29 36.36 -6.10 -0.48
N ALA A 30 36.12 -5.72 0.78
CA ALA A 30 35.55 -4.42 1.16
C ALA A 30 36.41 -3.27 0.62
N ARG A 31 36.14 -2.81 -0.60
CA ARG A 31 36.66 -1.56 -1.12
C ARG A 31 36.19 -0.48 -0.14
N LYS A 32 37.15 0.21 0.51
CA LYS A 32 36.90 1.46 1.24
C LYS A 32 36.24 2.44 0.28
N ARG A 33 34.90 2.48 0.29
CA ARG A 33 34.12 3.50 -0.42
C ARG A 33 34.41 4.85 0.26
N PRO A 34 34.60 5.93 -0.51
CA PRO A 34 35.01 7.24 0.01
C PRO A 34 34.02 7.78 1.06
N ALA A 35 34.50 8.63 1.95
CA ALA A 35 33.67 9.34 2.93
C ALA A 35 32.58 10.13 2.19
N VAL A 36 31.36 10.06 2.71
CA VAL A 36 30.21 10.77 2.14
C VAL A 36 30.16 12.15 2.78
N ASP A 37 30.16 13.19 1.95
CA ASP A 37 29.83 14.55 2.42
C ASP A 37 28.37 14.54 2.88
N GLY A 38 28.11 14.99 4.11
CA GLY A 38 26.78 14.93 4.74
C GLY A 38 25.73 15.60 3.86
N ARG A 39 24.62 14.91 3.62
CA ARG A 39 23.62 15.25 2.59
C ARG A 39 22.33 15.87 3.13
N PHE A 40 22.12 15.84 4.43
CA PHE A 40 20.85 16.27 5.03
C PHE A 40 21.03 17.57 5.81
N PHE A 41 21.15 17.49 7.13
CA PHE A 41 21.28 18.64 8.00
C PHE A 41 22.70 18.73 8.54
N ARG A 42 23.35 19.88 8.35
CA ARG A 42 24.69 20.14 8.93
C ARG A 42 24.62 20.88 10.26
N GLU A 43 23.51 21.57 10.49
CA GLU A 43 23.21 22.32 11.70
C GLU A 43 21.69 22.25 11.97
N PRO A 44 21.24 22.44 13.22
CA PRO A 44 19.83 22.48 13.56
C PRO A 44 19.11 23.61 12.82
N VAL A 45 17.93 23.30 12.25
CA VAL A 45 17.12 24.25 11.48
C VAL A 45 15.80 24.51 12.18
N PHE A 46 15.13 23.45 12.63
CA PHE A 46 13.85 23.53 13.32
C PHE A 46 13.94 23.11 14.78
N SER A 47 14.73 22.07 15.08
CA SER A 47 14.85 21.55 16.45
C SER A 47 15.78 22.41 17.30
N THR A 48 15.52 22.47 18.61
CA THR A 48 16.37 23.22 19.53
C THR A 48 17.61 22.39 19.92
N PRO A 49 18.85 22.91 19.75
CA PRO A 49 20.05 22.19 20.14
C PRO A 49 20.03 21.80 21.63
N GLY A 50 20.26 20.52 21.93
CA GLY A 50 20.30 20.01 23.30
C GLY A 50 18.94 19.72 23.94
N THR A 51 17.84 19.90 23.21
CA THR A 51 16.48 19.56 23.66
C THR A 51 15.86 18.57 22.68
N HIS A 52 15.31 17.46 23.19
CA HIS A 52 14.61 16.53 22.31
C HIS A 52 13.29 17.16 21.82
N PRO A 53 12.89 17.05 20.54
CA PRO A 53 11.69 17.72 20.03
C PRO A 53 10.38 17.39 20.78
N TYR A 54 10.30 16.23 21.42
CA TYR A 54 9.17 15.87 22.28
C TYR A 54 9.06 16.75 23.53
N GLU A 55 10.17 17.25 24.07
CA GLU A 55 10.20 18.11 25.27
C GLU A 55 9.69 19.52 24.97
N GLU A 56 9.70 19.94 23.70
CA GLU A 56 9.14 21.22 23.26
C GLU A 56 7.60 21.21 23.19
N LYS A 57 6.96 20.04 23.34
CA LYS A 57 5.51 19.88 23.29
C LYS A 57 4.93 19.59 24.66
N GLU A 58 3.75 20.14 24.93
CA GLU A 58 2.92 19.67 26.03
C GLU A 58 2.13 18.43 25.61
N TRP A 59 2.24 17.35 26.39
CA TRP A 59 1.56 16.08 26.14
C TRP A 59 0.35 15.91 27.06
N ALA A 60 -0.65 15.19 26.58
CA ALA A 60 -1.82 14.82 27.35
C ALA A 60 -2.26 13.38 27.07
N HIS A 61 -2.93 12.80 28.08
CA HIS A 61 -3.64 11.56 27.89
C HIS A 61 -4.88 11.80 27.02
N ALA A 62 -5.13 10.87 26.12
CA ALA A 62 -6.27 10.90 25.21
C ALA A 62 -6.93 9.52 25.14
N ARG A 63 -8.13 9.51 24.55
CA ARG A 63 -8.83 8.29 24.14
C ARG A 63 -9.23 8.43 22.69
N ALA A 64 -9.21 7.31 21.98
CA ALA A 64 -9.76 7.24 20.64
C ALA A 64 -11.03 6.39 20.65
N GLU A 65 -12.07 6.89 20.00
CA GLU A 65 -13.34 6.18 19.82
C GLU A 65 -13.91 6.50 18.44
N ILE A 66 -14.25 5.45 17.68
CA ILE A 66 -14.90 5.57 16.38
C ILE A 66 -16.22 4.82 16.45
N LEU A 67 -17.30 5.48 16.04
CA LEU A 67 -18.65 4.94 15.97
C LEU A 67 -19.02 4.60 14.52
N SER A 68 -19.85 3.59 14.32
CA SER A 68 -20.53 3.34 13.05
C SER A 68 -21.68 4.32 12.84
N GLU A 69 -22.26 4.33 11.63
CA GLU A 69 -23.48 5.10 11.32
C GLU A 69 -24.66 4.77 12.26
N LYS A 70 -24.70 3.54 12.80
CA LYS A 70 -25.71 3.08 13.76
C LYS A 70 -25.33 3.38 15.23
N GLY A 71 -24.30 4.18 15.47
CA GLY A 71 -23.83 4.59 16.81
C GLY A 71 -23.06 3.51 17.58
N LYS A 72 -22.71 2.38 16.95
CA LYS A 72 -21.97 1.30 17.61
C LYS A 72 -20.47 1.60 17.59
N VAL A 73 -19.77 1.40 18.71
CA VAL A 73 -18.31 1.48 18.77
C VAL A 73 -17.69 0.44 17.83
N VAL A 74 -16.92 0.91 16.84
CA VAL A 74 -16.17 0.08 15.89
C VAL A 74 -14.67 0.02 16.24
N PHE A 75 -14.18 1.01 16.99
CA PHE A 75 -12.82 1.05 17.49
C PHE A 75 -12.80 1.89 18.76
N ALA A 76 -12.10 1.42 19.79
CA ALA A 76 -11.79 2.20 20.98
C ALA A 76 -10.38 1.85 21.49
N GLN A 77 -9.65 2.86 21.95
CA GLN A 77 -8.40 2.68 22.69
C GLN A 77 -8.24 3.79 23.71
N GLU A 78 -7.98 3.39 24.95
CA GLU A 78 -7.74 4.26 26.10
C GLU A 78 -6.24 4.41 26.37
N GLY A 79 -5.88 5.35 27.25
CA GLY A 79 -4.50 5.52 27.71
C GLY A 79 -3.54 5.99 26.62
N LEU A 80 -4.04 6.73 25.63
CA LEU A 80 -3.22 7.26 24.55
C LEU A 80 -2.41 8.47 25.02
N GLU A 81 -1.28 8.73 24.39
CA GLU A 81 -0.46 9.92 24.65
C GLU A 81 -0.22 10.72 23.35
N PHE A 82 -0.65 11.97 23.32
CA PHE A 82 -0.55 12.87 22.17
C PHE A 82 -0.21 14.29 22.61
N PRO A 83 0.31 15.16 21.71
CA PRO A 83 0.42 16.59 22.00
C PRO A 83 -0.96 17.21 22.27
N LYS A 84 -1.06 18.11 23.25
CA LYS A 84 -2.33 18.73 23.70
C LYS A 84 -3.09 19.45 22.59
N ASP A 85 -2.39 19.97 21.60
CA ASP A 85 -2.92 20.73 20.47
C ASP A 85 -3.49 19.83 19.36
N TRP A 86 -3.38 18.51 19.47
CA TRP A 86 -3.96 17.58 18.50
C TRP A 86 -5.48 17.46 18.65
N SER A 87 -6.18 17.60 17.52
CA SER A 87 -7.64 17.43 17.49
C SER A 87 -8.06 15.99 17.83
N PRO A 88 -9.25 15.79 18.44
CA PRO A 88 -9.81 14.45 18.68
C PRO A 88 -9.89 13.60 17.40
N THR A 89 -10.18 14.21 16.26
CA THR A 89 -10.21 13.51 14.96
C THR A 89 -8.83 12.98 14.57
N ALA A 90 -7.77 13.76 14.77
CA ALA A 90 -6.41 13.32 14.48
C ALA A 90 -5.99 12.15 15.39
N VAL A 91 -6.30 12.24 16.69
CA VAL A 91 -6.09 11.14 17.65
C VAL A 91 -6.83 9.87 17.20
N ASN A 92 -8.11 9.97 16.86
CA ASN A 92 -8.91 8.85 16.37
C ASN A 92 -8.31 8.20 15.11
N VAL A 93 -7.89 9.02 14.14
CA VAL A 93 -7.30 8.53 12.89
C VAL A 93 -5.95 7.86 13.16
N VAL A 94 -5.07 8.46 13.94
CA VAL A 94 -3.76 7.87 14.26
C VAL A 94 -3.89 6.57 15.03
N ALA A 95 -4.66 6.58 16.10
CA ALA A 95 -4.88 5.40 16.92
C ALA A 95 -5.53 4.27 16.11
N SER A 96 -6.54 4.54 15.28
CA SER A 96 -7.23 3.46 14.55
C SER A 96 -6.51 2.98 13.30
N LYS A 97 -5.76 3.85 12.61
CA LYS A 97 -5.20 3.55 11.28
C LYS A 97 -3.70 3.27 11.31
N TYR A 98 -2.94 3.99 12.14
CA TYR A 98 -1.48 4.05 12.04
C TYR A 98 -0.76 3.31 13.17
N PHE A 99 -1.34 3.25 14.38
CA PHE A 99 -0.76 2.47 15.48
C PHE A 99 -0.71 0.98 15.17
N LYS A 100 0.44 0.36 15.44
CA LYS A 100 0.75 -1.04 15.18
C LYS A 100 0.98 -1.82 16.46
N THR A 101 0.75 -3.12 16.36
CA THR A 101 1.14 -4.08 17.39
C THR A 101 2.56 -4.52 17.09
N ASN A 102 3.45 -4.30 18.03
CA ASN A 102 4.82 -4.78 17.96
C ASN A 102 4.79 -6.31 17.96
N ARG A 103 5.40 -6.95 16.94
CA ARG A 103 5.38 -8.41 16.80
C ARG A 103 6.23 -9.14 17.84
N GLY A 104 7.21 -8.46 18.44
CA GLY A 104 8.09 -9.01 19.47
C GLY A 104 7.46 -8.97 20.86
N THR A 105 6.85 -7.85 21.24
CA THR A 105 6.23 -7.68 22.58
C THR A 105 4.74 -8.03 22.60
N GLY A 106 4.06 -7.99 21.46
CA GLY A 106 2.60 -8.15 21.39
C GLY A 106 1.83 -6.89 21.82
N GLU A 107 2.51 -5.83 22.24
CA GLU A 107 1.90 -4.58 22.70
C GLU A 107 1.57 -3.67 21.51
N ARG A 108 0.44 -2.98 21.61
CA ARG A 108 0.02 -2.01 20.61
C ARG A 108 0.54 -0.62 20.98
N GLU A 109 1.00 0.11 19.98
CA GLU A 109 1.37 1.51 20.13
C GLU A 109 0.21 2.31 20.78
N HIS A 110 0.58 3.21 21.69
CA HIS A 110 -0.32 4.04 22.47
C HIS A 110 0.14 5.49 22.55
N SER A 111 1.38 5.82 22.17
CA SER A 111 1.86 7.20 22.07
C SER A 111 2.20 7.58 20.62
N LEU A 112 1.97 8.84 20.26
CA LEU A 112 2.46 9.39 18.99
C LEU A 112 4.00 9.29 18.89
N LYS A 113 4.71 9.36 20.04
CA LYS A 113 6.16 9.20 20.11
C LYS A 113 6.59 7.85 19.54
N GLU A 114 5.93 6.77 19.95
CA GLU A 114 6.24 5.41 19.49
C GLU A 114 6.07 5.27 17.97
N LEU A 115 5.00 5.85 17.41
CA LEU A 115 4.77 5.85 15.96
C LEU A 115 5.87 6.63 15.21
N VAL A 116 6.23 7.81 15.69
CA VAL A 116 7.25 8.66 15.07
C VAL A 116 8.62 8.01 15.20
N ASP A 117 9.00 7.53 16.38
CA ASP A 117 10.27 6.86 16.64
C ASP A 117 10.42 5.59 15.81
N ARG A 118 9.35 4.78 15.69
CA ARG A 118 9.38 3.61 14.81
C ARG A 118 9.74 4.00 13.39
N VAL A 119 9.10 5.02 12.83
CA VAL A 119 9.30 5.38 11.42
C VAL A 119 10.61 6.13 11.21
N VAL A 120 10.83 7.24 11.93
CA VAL A 120 12.02 8.08 11.78
C VAL A 120 13.27 7.33 12.22
N GLY A 121 13.22 6.63 13.35
CA GLY A 121 14.35 5.84 13.86
C GLY A 121 14.74 4.71 12.89
N THR A 122 13.76 4.02 12.29
CA THR A 122 14.05 3.02 11.25
C THR A 122 14.71 3.65 10.02
N ILE A 123 14.22 4.80 9.56
CA ILE A 123 14.81 5.52 8.40
C ILE A 123 16.23 6.00 8.72
N ALA A 124 16.45 6.58 9.90
CA ALA A 124 17.76 7.04 10.34
C ALA A 124 18.75 5.86 10.49
N HIS A 125 18.30 4.73 11.02
CA HIS A 125 19.09 3.51 11.10
C HIS A 125 19.53 3.01 9.72
N TRP A 126 18.61 2.90 8.76
CA TRP A 126 18.99 2.55 7.38
C TRP A 126 19.92 3.57 6.75
N GLY A 127 19.69 4.86 6.99
CA GLY A 127 20.58 5.92 6.52
C GLY A 127 22.01 5.78 7.08
N LEU A 128 22.18 5.34 8.32
CA LEU A 128 23.49 5.03 8.90
C LEU A 128 24.13 3.81 8.23
N GLU A 129 23.40 2.70 8.11
CA GLU A 129 23.91 1.47 7.50
C GLU A 129 24.33 1.66 6.03
N ASP A 130 23.52 2.40 5.27
CA ASP A 130 23.76 2.71 3.87
C ASP A 130 24.73 3.89 3.67
N ARG A 131 25.19 4.51 4.76
CA ARG A 131 26.13 5.65 4.78
C ARG A 131 25.63 6.89 4.05
N TYR A 132 24.36 7.19 4.24
CA TYR A 132 23.75 8.46 3.86
C TYR A 132 24.18 9.62 4.76
N PHE A 133 24.53 9.32 6.01
CA PHE A 133 25.07 10.27 6.97
C PHE A 133 26.60 10.20 7.03
N SER A 134 27.23 11.36 7.16
CA SER A 134 28.67 11.53 7.37
C SER A 134 29.11 11.12 8.78
N SER A 135 28.21 11.15 9.76
CA SER A 135 28.48 10.80 11.15
C SER A 135 27.22 10.34 11.90
N PRO A 136 27.36 9.65 13.05
CA PRO A 136 26.23 9.38 13.96
C PRO A 136 25.52 10.65 14.43
N ALA A 137 26.26 11.73 14.63
CA ALA A 137 25.69 13.02 15.03
C ALA A 137 24.79 13.62 13.94
N GLU A 138 25.12 13.46 12.65
CA GLU A 138 24.24 13.89 11.56
C GLU A 138 22.94 13.07 11.52
N ALA A 139 23.02 11.77 11.82
CA ALA A 139 21.83 10.90 11.88
C ALA A 139 20.91 11.25 13.06
N GLU A 140 21.49 11.57 14.21
CA GLU A 140 20.76 12.08 15.37
C GLU A 140 20.10 13.42 15.06
N LEU A 141 20.84 14.35 14.44
CA LEU A 141 20.29 15.63 14.00
C LEU A 141 19.14 15.44 13.01
N TYR A 142 19.30 14.58 12.00
CA TYR A 142 18.23 14.21 11.08
C TYR A 142 16.99 13.68 11.82
N THR A 143 17.20 12.83 12.83
CA THR A 143 16.11 12.28 13.65
C THR A 143 15.38 13.40 14.39
N HIS A 144 16.09 14.32 15.02
CA HIS A 144 15.48 15.44 15.74
C HIS A 144 14.72 16.39 14.80
N GLU A 145 15.33 16.80 13.69
CA GLU A 145 14.69 17.66 12.71
C GLU A 145 13.41 17.02 12.15
N MET A 146 13.45 15.72 11.85
CA MET A 146 12.27 15.01 11.35
C MET A 146 11.20 14.81 12.40
N THR A 147 11.58 14.44 13.62
CA THR A 147 10.64 14.31 14.73
C THR A 147 9.95 15.65 15.01
N TRP A 148 10.72 16.74 15.08
CA TRP A 148 10.18 18.09 15.28
C TRP A 148 9.14 18.45 14.22
N LEU A 149 9.50 18.25 12.95
CA LEU A 149 8.64 18.56 11.81
C LEU A 149 7.34 17.75 11.81
N LEU A 150 7.39 16.49 12.24
CA LEU A 150 6.24 15.58 12.31
C LEU A 150 5.31 15.90 13.48
N VAL A 151 5.85 16.11 14.70
CA VAL A 151 5.01 16.40 15.88
C VAL A 151 4.37 17.78 15.83
N ASN A 152 5.01 18.73 15.14
CA ASN A 152 4.46 20.06 14.86
C ASN A 152 3.65 20.12 13.56
N GLN A 153 3.41 18.98 12.90
CA GLN A 153 2.54 18.85 11.72
C GLN A 153 2.95 19.70 10.50
N HIS A 154 4.24 20.02 10.35
CA HIS A 154 4.77 20.74 9.17
C HIS A 154 4.98 19.82 7.95
N VAL A 155 5.10 18.52 8.18
CA VAL A 155 5.18 17.48 7.14
C VAL A 155 4.51 16.21 7.66
N SER A 156 4.09 15.35 6.74
CA SER A 156 3.69 13.98 7.04
C SER A 156 4.14 13.05 5.90
N PHE A 157 4.55 11.84 6.25
CA PHE A 157 4.77 10.81 5.24
C PHE A 157 3.46 10.31 4.63
N ASN A 158 3.53 9.72 3.44
CA ASN A 158 2.40 9.01 2.87
C ASN A 158 2.02 7.78 3.75
N SER A 159 0.77 7.32 3.66
CA SER A 159 0.27 6.26 4.54
C SER A 159 1.07 4.93 4.48
N PRO A 160 1.51 4.41 3.32
CA PRO A 160 2.38 3.23 3.27
C PRO A 160 3.65 3.32 4.12
N VAL A 161 4.28 4.49 4.22
CA VAL A 161 5.43 4.69 5.12
C VAL A 161 5.01 4.40 6.57
N TRP A 162 3.96 5.06 7.05
CA TRP A 162 3.43 4.86 8.41
C TRP A 162 3.00 3.41 8.67
N PHE A 163 2.44 2.74 7.67
CA PHE A 163 1.94 1.37 7.79
C PHE A 163 3.03 0.30 7.85
N ASN A 164 4.15 0.52 7.15
CA ASN A 164 5.08 -0.54 6.82
C ASN A 164 6.47 -0.35 7.44
N VAL A 165 6.97 0.88 7.53
CA VAL A 165 8.33 1.16 8.03
C VAL A 165 8.44 0.79 9.51
N GLY A 166 9.47 0.03 9.86
CA GLY A 166 9.67 -0.53 11.20
C GLY A 166 8.68 -1.64 11.59
N THR A 167 7.87 -2.15 10.65
CA THR A 167 6.91 -3.24 10.89
C THR A 167 7.11 -4.41 9.93
N GLU A 168 7.30 -4.12 8.64
CA GLU A 168 7.55 -5.14 7.62
C GLU A 168 9.06 -5.25 7.34
N PRO A 169 9.61 -6.48 7.19
CA PRO A 169 11.03 -6.66 6.85
C PRO A 169 11.44 -6.02 5.52
N HIS A 170 10.51 -5.99 4.56
CA HIS A 170 10.68 -5.35 3.25
C HIS A 170 9.50 -4.40 3.01
N PRO A 171 9.55 -3.18 3.56
CA PRO A 171 8.40 -2.29 3.58
C PRO A 171 8.15 -1.63 2.23
N GLN A 172 6.88 -1.56 1.82
CA GLN A 172 6.44 -0.77 0.68
C GLN A 172 6.21 0.68 1.12
N CYS A 173 7.02 1.62 0.63
CA CYS A 173 6.96 3.03 1.06
C CYS A 173 6.30 3.96 0.04
N SER A 174 6.04 3.49 -1.19
CA SER A 174 5.44 4.30 -2.25
C SER A 174 3.94 4.12 -2.29
N ALA A 175 3.16 5.21 -2.35
CA ALA A 175 1.70 5.14 -2.40
C ALA A 175 1.13 4.89 -3.80
N CYS A 176 1.88 5.20 -4.86
CA CYS A 176 1.39 5.21 -6.23
C CYS A 176 2.30 4.37 -7.13
N PHE A 177 1.69 3.53 -7.96
CA PHE A 177 2.39 2.72 -8.97
C PHE A 177 1.63 2.81 -10.30
N ILE A 178 2.38 2.92 -11.40
CA ILE A 178 1.84 2.83 -12.75
C ILE A 178 2.35 1.53 -13.37
N ASN A 179 1.41 0.67 -13.74
CA ASN A 179 1.67 -0.62 -14.35
C ASN A 179 1.40 -0.57 -15.86
N SER A 180 1.99 -1.53 -16.56
CA SER A 180 1.74 -1.78 -17.98
C SER A 180 1.10 -3.16 -18.17
N VAL A 181 0.43 -3.33 -19.30
CA VAL A 181 -0.16 -4.59 -19.71
C VAL A 181 0.08 -4.78 -21.21
N GLN A 182 0.30 -6.02 -21.61
CA GLN A 182 0.37 -6.46 -22.99
C GLN A 182 -0.86 -7.31 -23.31
N ASP A 183 -1.20 -7.41 -24.59
CA ASP A 183 -2.37 -8.14 -25.08
C ASP A 183 -2.15 -9.66 -25.13
N THR A 184 -1.78 -10.23 -23.98
CA THR A 184 -1.60 -11.67 -23.76
C THR A 184 -2.18 -12.06 -22.40
N MET A 185 -2.67 -13.29 -22.27
CA MET A 185 -3.25 -13.76 -21.01
C MET A 185 -2.23 -13.77 -19.87
N GLU A 186 -0.96 -14.08 -20.16
CA GLU A 186 0.13 -14.05 -19.18
C GLU A 186 0.34 -12.65 -18.62
N SER A 187 0.31 -11.62 -19.48
CA SER A 187 0.46 -10.23 -19.03
C SER A 187 -0.77 -9.73 -18.28
N ILE A 188 -1.98 -10.06 -18.75
CA ILE A 188 -3.25 -9.70 -18.11
C ILE A 188 -3.35 -10.31 -16.70
N LEU A 189 -3.06 -11.60 -16.54
CA LEU A 189 -3.09 -12.27 -15.24
C LEU A 189 -1.88 -11.87 -14.37
N GLY A 190 -0.74 -11.57 -14.99
CA GLY A 190 0.42 -10.98 -14.33
C GLY A 190 0.09 -9.64 -13.67
N LEU A 191 -0.69 -8.78 -14.35
CA LEU A 191 -1.17 -7.51 -13.80
C LEU A 191 -2.01 -7.73 -12.54
N VAL A 192 -2.92 -8.72 -12.53
CA VAL A 192 -3.73 -9.06 -11.34
C VAL A 192 -2.84 -9.38 -10.15
N LYS A 193 -1.84 -10.22 -10.36
CA LYS A 193 -0.88 -10.60 -9.31
C LYS A 193 -0.13 -9.36 -8.80
N THR A 194 0.41 -8.55 -9.70
CA THR A 194 1.15 -7.34 -9.35
C THR A 194 0.29 -6.38 -8.53
N GLU A 195 -0.90 -6.04 -9.01
CA GLU A 195 -1.82 -5.14 -8.31
C GLU A 195 -2.27 -5.69 -6.96
N GLY A 196 -2.58 -6.98 -6.88
CA GLY A 196 -2.95 -7.62 -5.62
C GLY A 196 -1.85 -7.52 -4.56
N MET A 197 -0.58 -7.68 -4.97
CA MET A 197 0.56 -7.48 -4.07
C MET A 197 0.72 -6.02 -3.65
N LEU A 198 0.51 -5.06 -4.56
CA LEU A 198 0.55 -3.63 -4.23
C LEU A 198 -0.55 -3.24 -3.23
N PHE A 199 -1.77 -3.75 -3.42
CA PHE A 199 -2.92 -3.51 -2.54
C PHE A 199 -2.71 -4.11 -1.16
N LYS A 200 -2.14 -5.33 -1.06
CA LYS A 200 -1.77 -5.97 0.21
C LYS A 200 -0.93 -5.04 1.10
N TYR A 201 -0.01 -4.27 0.50
CA TYR A 201 0.87 -3.38 1.25
C TYR A 201 0.37 -1.93 1.35
N GLY A 202 -0.84 -1.64 0.86
CA GLY A 202 -1.54 -0.37 1.08
C GLY A 202 -1.32 0.70 0.02
N SER A 203 -0.83 0.33 -1.18
CA SER A 203 -0.61 1.27 -2.28
C SER A 203 -1.69 1.20 -3.35
N GLY A 204 -1.84 2.27 -4.12
CA GLY A 204 -2.72 2.34 -5.28
C GLY A 204 -2.00 1.96 -6.58
N SER A 205 -2.78 1.57 -7.58
CA SER A 205 -2.29 1.19 -8.91
C SER A 205 -3.00 1.97 -10.01
N GLY A 206 -2.27 2.35 -11.05
CA GLY A 206 -2.79 2.88 -12.30
C GLY A 206 -2.37 2.02 -13.48
N VAL A 207 -3.26 1.81 -14.45
CA VAL A 207 -2.91 1.10 -15.70
C VAL A 207 -3.69 1.67 -16.88
N ASN A 208 -3.04 1.77 -18.04
CA ASN A 208 -3.73 2.01 -19.32
C ASN A 208 -4.00 0.66 -20.00
N LEU A 209 -5.27 0.34 -20.23
CA LEU A 209 -5.72 -0.93 -20.84
C LEU A 209 -5.89 -0.85 -22.36
N SER A 210 -5.60 0.29 -22.99
CA SER A 210 -5.66 0.45 -24.45
C SER A 210 -4.78 -0.49 -25.26
N PRO A 211 -3.69 -1.09 -24.71
CA PRO A 211 -2.98 -2.14 -25.43
C PRO A 211 -3.80 -3.42 -25.64
N LEU A 212 -4.83 -3.68 -24.81
CA LEU A 212 -5.67 -4.87 -24.95
C LEU A 212 -6.57 -4.73 -26.18
N ARG A 213 -6.72 -5.80 -26.95
CA ARG A 213 -7.59 -5.78 -28.13
C ARG A 213 -9.06 -5.55 -27.74
N SER A 214 -9.81 -4.97 -28.67
CA SER A 214 -11.22 -4.66 -28.46
C SER A 214 -12.09 -5.91 -28.36
N SER A 215 -13.29 -5.75 -27.78
CA SER A 215 -14.35 -6.76 -27.75
C SER A 215 -14.90 -7.15 -29.14
N ARG A 216 -14.39 -6.53 -30.20
CA ARG A 216 -14.80 -6.75 -31.59
C ARG A 216 -13.79 -7.59 -32.39
N GLU A 217 -12.62 -7.88 -31.81
CA GLU A 217 -11.56 -8.61 -32.50
C GLU A 217 -11.70 -10.13 -32.38
N TYR A 218 -11.31 -10.85 -33.42
CA TYR A 218 -11.24 -12.31 -33.40
C TYR A 218 -10.01 -12.82 -32.65
N LEU A 219 -10.16 -13.99 -32.03
CA LEU A 219 -9.06 -14.72 -31.39
C LEU A 219 -8.52 -15.81 -32.33
N SER A 220 -7.21 -16.08 -32.24
CA SER A 220 -6.57 -17.14 -33.03
C SER A 220 -7.11 -18.53 -32.73
N GLY A 221 -7.55 -18.77 -31.49
CA GLY A 221 -8.19 -20.02 -31.05
C GLY A 221 -9.68 -20.13 -31.39
N GLY A 222 -10.25 -19.16 -32.12
CA GLY A 222 -11.68 -19.06 -32.39
C GLY A 222 -12.44 -18.21 -31.37
N GLY A 223 -13.59 -17.68 -31.79
CA GLY A 223 -14.39 -16.76 -30.99
C GLY A 223 -13.92 -15.30 -31.08
N ILE A 224 -14.53 -14.46 -30.24
CA ILE A 224 -14.31 -13.01 -30.18
C ILE A 224 -13.68 -12.68 -28.83
N ALA A 225 -12.78 -11.70 -28.81
CA ALA A 225 -12.13 -11.25 -27.60
C ALA A 225 -13.13 -10.62 -26.61
N SER A 226 -12.85 -10.75 -25.32
CA SER A 226 -13.71 -10.17 -24.28
C SER A 226 -13.61 -8.65 -24.16
N GLY A 227 -12.52 -8.05 -24.65
CA GLY A 227 -12.21 -6.63 -24.53
C GLY A 227 -11.76 -6.17 -23.13
N PRO A 228 -11.15 -4.98 -23.01
CA PRO A 228 -10.66 -4.43 -21.75
C PRO A 228 -11.75 -4.26 -20.67
N VAL A 229 -12.97 -3.87 -21.05
CA VAL A 229 -14.06 -3.64 -20.07
C VAL A 229 -14.49 -4.94 -19.39
N SER A 230 -14.40 -6.08 -20.08
CA SER A 230 -14.65 -7.38 -19.44
C SER A 230 -13.56 -7.74 -18.43
N PHE A 231 -12.28 -7.57 -18.77
CA PHE A 231 -11.17 -7.83 -17.82
C PHE A 231 -11.21 -6.89 -16.62
N MET A 232 -11.64 -5.64 -16.81
CA MET A 232 -11.86 -4.69 -15.72
C MET A 232 -12.81 -5.22 -14.64
N LYS A 233 -13.82 -6.02 -14.99
CA LYS A 233 -14.72 -6.65 -14.00
C LYS A 233 -13.96 -7.60 -13.09
N GLY A 234 -13.06 -8.41 -13.66
CA GLY A 234 -12.20 -9.30 -12.91
C GLY A 234 -11.22 -8.54 -12.01
N PHE A 235 -10.55 -7.52 -12.57
CA PHE A 235 -9.62 -6.69 -11.81
C PHE A 235 -10.30 -5.94 -10.65
N ASP A 236 -11.52 -5.45 -10.88
CA ASP A 236 -12.35 -4.80 -9.87
C ASP A 236 -12.72 -5.77 -8.74
N ALA A 237 -13.13 -7.00 -9.07
CA ALA A 237 -13.43 -8.03 -8.08
C ALA A 237 -12.19 -8.37 -7.23
N PHE A 238 -11.01 -8.53 -7.87
CA PHE A 238 -9.76 -8.76 -7.14
C PHE A 238 -9.40 -7.59 -6.22
N ALA A 239 -9.58 -6.36 -6.67
CA ALA A 239 -9.38 -5.18 -5.83
C ALA A 239 -10.34 -5.15 -4.63
N GLY A 240 -11.61 -5.52 -4.83
CA GLY A 240 -12.63 -5.55 -3.77
C GLY A 240 -12.38 -6.61 -2.69
N VAL A 241 -11.85 -7.79 -3.05
CA VAL A 241 -11.58 -8.86 -2.07
C VAL A 241 -10.26 -8.68 -1.31
N ILE A 242 -9.30 -7.95 -1.88
CA ILE A 242 -8.00 -7.70 -1.23
C ILE A 242 -8.13 -6.53 -0.27
N LYS A 243 -8.48 -6.85 0.97
CA LYS A 243 -8.30 -5.95 2.12
C LYS A 243 -6.82 -5.94 2.48
N SER A 244 -6.22 -4.79 2.74
CA SER A 244 -4.77 -4.59 2.89
C SER A 244 -4.15 -5.19 4.18
N GLY A 245 -4.58 -6.39 4.61
CA GLY A 245 -3.92 -7.21 5.62
C GLY A 245 -3.75 -6.52 6.97
N GLY A 246 -4.81 -5.96 7.53
CA GLY A 246 -4.75 -5.19 8.79
C GLY A 246 -4.32 -3.73 8.62
N LYS A 247 -4.08 -3.28 7.38
CA LYS A 247 -4.03 -1.86 7.03
C LYS A 247 -5.44 -1.43 6.67
N THR A 248 -5.79 -0.23 7.08
CA THR A 248 -7.17 0.26 7.13
C THR A 248 -7.58 0.95 5.83
N ARG A 249 -7.07 0.45 4.69
CA ARG A 249 -7.24 1.05 3.36
C ARG A 249 -7.78 0.01 2.37
N ARG A 250 -8.84 0.37 1.64
CA ARG A 250 -9.34 -0.40 0.49
C ARG A 250 -8.38 -0.25 -0.70
N ALA A 251 -8.40 -1.20 -1.63
CA ALA A 251 -7.67 -1.08 -2.88
C ALA A 251 -8.12 0.20 -3.63
N ALA A 252 -7.16 0.88 -4.25
CA ALA A 252 -7.42 2.06 -5.06
C ALA A 252 -6.80 1.86 -6.44
N LYS A 253 -7.64 1.85 -7.47
CA LYS A 253 -7.22 1.59 -8.84
C LYS A 253 -7.62 2.74 -9.77
N MET A 254 -6.72 3.16 -10.65
CA MET A 254 -6.99 4.01 -11.79
C MET A 254 -6.91 3.16 -13.06
N VAL A 255 -7.93 3.25 -13.91
CA VAL A 255 -7.97 2.57 -15.20
C VAL A 255 -8.10 3.60 -16.29
N ILE A 256 -7.19 3.55 -17.27
CA ILE A 256 -7.19 4.43 -18.42
C ILE A 256 -7.58 3.64 -19.67
N LEU A 257 -8.43 4.24 -20.50
CA LEU A 257 -8.65 3.83 -21.89
C LEU A 257 -8.51 5.05 -22.80
N ASN A 258 -7.84 4.90 -23.94
CA ASN A 258 -7.69 5.96 -24.92
C ASN A 258 -9.03 6.23 -25.62
N VAL A 259 -9.27 7.48 -25.99
CA VAL A 259 -10.54 7.93 -26.60
C VAL A 259 -10.85 7.23 -27.94
N ASP A 260 -9.83 6.79 -28.66
CA ASP A 260 -9.93 6.10 -29.95
C ASP A 260 -10.09 4.59 -29.85
N HIS A 261 -10.05 4.02 -28.63
CA HIS A 261 -10.22 2.59 -28.44
C HIS A 261 -11.66 2.15 -28.82
N PRO A 262 -11.87 1.06 -29.59
CA PRO A 262 -13.21 0.70 -30.08
C PRO A 262 -14.27 0.43 -28.99
N ASP A 263 -13.83 0.06 -27.78
CA ASP A 263 -14.70 -0.15 -26.60
C ASP A 263 -14.90 1.11 -25.73
N ILE A 264 -14.49 2.30 -26.18
CA ILE A 264 -14.56 3.53 -25.39
C ILE A 264 -15.99 3.85 -24.90
N ARG A 265 -17.01 3.59 -25.71
CA ARG A 265 -18.41 3.82 -25.33
C ARG A 265 -18.84 2.93 -24.17
N GLU A 266 -18.43 1.66 -24.19
CA GLU A 266 -18.71 0.75 -23.07
C GLU A 266 -17.97 1.21 -21.81
N PHE A 267 -16.70 1.61 -21.94
CA PHE A 267 -15.86 2.06 -20.83
C PHE A 267 -16.42 3.30 -20.11
N ILE A 268 -16.93 4.31 -20.84
CA ILE A 268 -17.49 5.52 -20.21
C ILE A 268 -18.88 5.28 -19.62
N GLU A 269 -19.64 4.32 -20.14
CA GLU A 269 -21.00 4.03 -19.67
C GLU A 269 -21.06 2.97 -18.55
N CYS A 270 -20.01 2.15 -18.38
CA CYS A 270 -20.09 0.96 -17.54
C CYS A 270 -20.48 1.25 -16.09
N LYS A 271 -19.87 2.26 -15.46
CA LYS A 271 -20.18 2.66 -14.07
C LYS A 271 -21.59 3.23 -13.94
N ALA A 272 -22.04 4.03 -14.92
CA ALA A 272 -23.40 4.58 -14.92
C ALA A 272 -24.46 3.49 -15.10
N LYS A 273 -24.16 2.43 -15.85
CA LYS A 273 -25.03 1.24 -15.98
C LYS A 273 -25.12 0.49 -14.65
N GLU A 274 -24.01 0.25 -13.95
CA GLU A 274 -24.02 -0.41 -12.63
C GLU A 274 -24.72 0.42 -11.57
N GLU A 275 -24.55 1.74 -11.57
CA GLU A 275 -25.24 2.66 -10.65
C GLU A 275 -26.77 2.62 -10.83
N ARG A 276 -27.26 2.49 -12.06
CA ARG A 276 -28.70 2.29 -12.30
C ARG A 276 -29.21 0.97 -11.71
N LYS A 277 -28.41 -0.10 -11.76
CA LYS A 277 -28.76 -1.37 -11.11
C LYS A 277 -28.79 -1.21 -9.59
N ALA A 278 -27.81 -0.50 -9.04
CA ALA A 278 -27.73 -0.22 -7.61
C ALA A 278 -29.00 0.48 -7.11
N ARG A 279 -29.41 1.55 -7.80
CA ARG A 279 -30.64 2.30 -7.46
C ARG A 279 -31.89 1.43 -7.51
N ALA A 280 -32.04 0.63 -8.57
CA ALA A 280 -33.18 -0.28 -8.70
C ALA A 280 -33.22 -1.30 -7.55
N LEU A 281 -32.08 -1.83 -7.12
CA LEU A 281 -32.01 -2.75 -5.97
C LEU A 281 -32.35 -2.02 -4.66
N ILE A 282 -31.84 -0.82 -4.45
CA ILE A 282 -32.14 -0.02 -3.25
C ILE A 282 -33.63 0.32 -3.17
N GLU A 283 -34.25 0.68 -4.30
CA GLU A 283 -35.69 0.94 -4.40
C GLU A 283 -36.54 -0.30 -4.04
N LEU A 284 -36.02 -1.50 -4.30
CA LEU A 284 -36.63 -2.77 -3.88
C LEU A 284 -36.36 -3.14 -2.41
N GLY A 285 -35.64 -2.29 -1.66
CA GLY A 285 -35.39 -2.44 -0.23
C GLY A 285 -34.07 -3.13 0.12
N PHE A 286 -33.17 -3.36 -0.83
CA PHE A 286 -31.83 -3.85 -0.52
C PHE A 286 -30.96 -2.74 0.11
N GLU A 287 -30.00 -3.12 0.96
CA GLU A 287 -29.18 -2.17 1.72
C GLU A 287 -28.21 -1.38 0.82
N GLY A 288 -28.44 -0.06 0.71
CA GLY A 288 -27.71 0.85 -0.17
C GLY A 288 -26.52 1.60 0.44
N GLY A 289 -26.05 1.20 1.62
CA GLY A 289 -24.87 1.80 2.24
C GLY A 289 -23.58 1.49 1.46
N LEU A 290 -22.51 2.26 1.72
CA LEU A 290 -21.18 2.04 1.11
C LEU A 290 -20.58 0.66 1.45
N ASP A 291 -21.00 0.08 2.58
CA ASP A 291 -20.71 -1.31 2.99
C ASP A 291 -21.97 -2.22 2.88
N GLY A 292 -23.01 -1.75 2.21
CA GLY A 292 -24.27 -2.46 1.99
C GLY A 292 -24.17 -3.51 0.88
N ASP A 293 -25.06 -4.50 0.93
CA ASP A 293 -25.10 -5.65 0.02
C ASP A 293 -25.11 -5.23 -1.46
N VAL A 294 -25.85 -4.17 -1.80
CA VAL A 294 -25.96 -3.66 -3.17
C VAL A 294 -24.60 -3.23 -3.73
N TYR A 295 -23.89 -2.33 -3.04
CA TYR A 295 -22.60 -1.83 -3.52
C TYR A 295 -21.50 -2.90 -3.44
N SER A 296 -21.69 -3.95 -2.64
CA SER A 296 -20.79 -5.10 -2.60
C SER A 296 -20.95 -6.07 -3.78
N SER A 297 -22.10 -6.06 -4.46
CA SER A 297 -22.47 -7.02 -5.51
C SER A 297 -22.41 -6.46 -6.94
N ILE A 298 -22.35 -5.14 -7.11
CA ILE A 298 -22.23 -4.48 -8.41
C ILE A 298 -20.76 -4.29 -8.83
N GLN A 299 -20.53 -4.12 -10.14
CA GLN A 299 -19.19 -4.06 -10.71
C GLN A 299 -18.62 -2.63 -10.76
N PHE A 300 -17.29 -2.54 -10.93
CA PHE A 300 -16.53 -1.31 -11.17
C PHE A 300 -16.50 -0.30 -10.00
N GLN A 301 -16.63 -0.78 -8.77
CA GLN A 301 -16.67 0.08 -7.57
C GLN A 301 -15.28 0.44 -7.04
N ASN A 302 -14.25 -0.35 -7.37
CA ASN A 302 -12.88 -0.22 -6.86
C ASN A 302 -11.94 0.50 -7.83
N ALA A 303 -12.46 0.97 -8.97
CA ALA A 303 -11.70 1.64 -10.02
C ALA A 303 -12.23 3.05 -10.34
N ASN A 304 -11.31 3.99 -10.53
CA ASN A 304 -11.54 5.29 -11.13
C ASN A 304 -11.21 5.21 -12.62
N ASN A 305 -12.24 5.36 -13.48
CA ASN A 305 -12.09 5.32 -14.93
C ASN A 305 -11.68 6.70 -15.45
N SER A 306 -10.62 6.75 -16.25
CA SER A 306 -10.09 7.96 -16.88
C SER A 306 -9.97 7.74 -18.38
N VAL A 307 -10.39 8.72 -19.19
CA VAL A 307 -10.21 8.68 -20.64
C VAL A 307 -8.97 9.47 -21.01
N ARG A 308 -8.03 8.85 -21.72
CA ARG A 308 -6.90 9.58 -22.31
C ARG A 308 -7.35 10.17 -23.64
N VAL A 309 -7.44 11.50 -23.68
CA VAL A 309 -7.67 12.26 -24.91
C VAL A 309 -6.31 12.53 -25.55
N SER A 310 -6.17 12.19 -26.83
CA SER A 310 -5.06 12.69 -27.66
C SER A 310 -5.39 14.10 -28.14
N ALA A 311 -4.41 14.99 -28.05
CA ALA A 311 -4.41 16.26 -28.77
C ALA A 311 -3.87 16.06 -30.19
#